data_AF-A0A7Y6CUH0-F1
#
_entry.id   AF-A0A7Y6CUH0-F1
#
_cell.length_a   1.000
_cell.length_b   1.000
_cell.length_c   1.000
_cell.angle_alpha   90.00
_cell.angle_beta   90.00
_cell.angle_gamma   90.00
#
_symmetry.space_group_name_H-M   'P 1'
#
loop_
_entity.id
_entity.type
_entity.pdbx_description
1 polymer ?
#
loop_
_entity_poly.entity_id
_entity_poly.type
_entity_poly.pdbx_seq_one_letter_code
_entity_poly.pdbx_strand_id
1 'polypeptide(L)'
;APEQVAVPRSGGKKQRIWRCPTCRIALYSQYTSPRVRFVRAGTLDDPAAVAPDVHIFTRSKLPWVTLPESVPAFGVYYDTEKLWPAASLERFRAAVARRS
;
A
#
# COMPACT_ATOMS: atom_id res chain seq x y z
N ALA A 1 -15.16 -9.25 13.24
CA ALA A 1 -14.61 -8.73 11.97
C ALA A 1 -13.84 -7.43 12.22
N PRO A 2 -12.93 -7.00 11.32
CA PRO A 2 -12.21 -5.74 11.48
C PRO A 2 -13.15 -4.52 11.51
N GLU A 3 -12.92 -3.58 12.43
CA GLU A 3 -13.66 -2.34 12.53
C GLU A 3 -13.12 -1.30 11.54
N GLN A 4 -14.03 -0.62 10.84
CA GLN A 4 -13.67 0.41 9.88
C GLN A 4 -13.60 1.80 10.53
N VAL A 5 -12.47 2.46 10.38
CA VAL A 5 -12.23 3.84 10.84
C VAL A 5 -12.00 4.76 9.65
N ALA A 6 -12.72 5.88 9.60
CA ALA A 6 -12.48 6.94 8.63
C ALA A 6 -11.34 7.84 9.13
N VAL A 7 -10.32 8.05 8.29
CA VAL A 7 -9.16 8.89 8.62
C VAL A 7 -9.01 10.00 7.58
N PRO A 8 -8.81 11.26 7.99
CA PRO A 8 -8.58 12.36 7.05
C PRO A 8 -7.33 12.16 6.18
N ARG A 9 -7.35 12.74 4.98
CA ARG A 9 -6.20 12.91 4.08
C ARG A 9 -6.15 14.36 3.61
N SER A 10 -5.01 14.74 3.03
CA SER A 10 -4.83 16.04 2.39
C SER A 10 -5.90 16.31 1.31
N GLY A 11 -6.26 17.58 1.16
CA GLY A 11 -7.24 18.02 0.16
C GLY A 11 -8.66 17.52 0.41
N GLY A 12 -9.09 17.37 1.66
CA GLY A 12 -10.46 16.98 2.04
C GLY A 12 -10.82 15.52 1.75
N LYS A 13 -9.89 14.73 1.21
CA LYS A 13 -10.09 13.30 0.95
C LYS A 13 -10.10 12.53 2.27
N LYS A 14 -10.74 11.36 2.27
CA LYS A 14 -10.74 10.42 3.40
C LYS A 14 -10.15 9.08 2.97
N GLN A 15 -9.49 8.40 3.89
CA GLN A 15 -9.17 6.98 3.76
C GLN A 15 -10.02 6.17 4.74
N ARG A 16 -10.33 4.93 4.36
CA ARG A 16 -10.95 3.95 5.25
C ARG A 16 -9.89 2.95 5.67
N ILE A 17 -9.73 2.73 6.97
CA ILE A 17 -8.77 1.78 7.52
C ILE A 17 -9.54 0.74 8.33
N TRP A 18 -9.30 -0.54 8.06
CA TRP A 18 -9.87 -1.65 8.82
C TRP A 18 -8.86 -2.11 9.87
N ARG A 19 -9.27 -2.06 11.13
CA ARG A 19 -8.44 -2.37 12.29
C ARG A 19 -8.99 -3.56 13.06
N CYS A 20 -8.12 -4.31 13.72
CA CYS A 20 -8.55 -5.26 14.74
C CYS A 20 -9.31 -4.50 15.85
N PRO A 21 -10.53 -4.92 16.25
CA PRO A 21 -11.27 -4.23 17.30
C PRO A 21 -10.55 -4.29 18.65
N THR A 22 -9.75 -5.33 18.91
CA THR A 22 -9.04 -5.53 20.17
C THR A 22 -7.72 -4.76 20.24
N CYS A 23 -6.76 -5.06 19.35
CA CYS A 23 -5.42 -4.46 19.41
C CYS A 23 -5.26 -3.20 18.55
N ARG A 24 -6.30 -2.80 17.81
CA ARG A 24 -6.33 -1.62 16.93
C ARG A 24 -5.30 -1.60 15.78
N ILE A 25 -4.55 -2.68 15.57
CA ILE A 25 -3.63 -2.82 14.42
C ILE A 25 -4.41 -2.69 13.11
N ALA A 26 -3.87 -1.90 12.17
CA ALA A 26 -4.44 -1.74 10.84
C ALA A 26 -4.09 -2.94 9.96
N LEU A 27 -5.10 -3.64 9.45
CA LEU A 27 -4.94 -4.81 8.59
C LEU A 27 -4.91 -4.42 7.11
N TYR A 28 -5.82 -3.54 6.70
CA TYR A 28 -5.86 -3.01 5.34
C TYR A 28 -6.55 -1.64 5.27
N SER A 29 -6.38 -0.95 4.13
CA SER A 29 -6.98 0.36 3.88
C SER A 29 -7.44 0.56 2.44
N GLN A 30 -8.33 1.51 2.23
CA GLN A 30 -8.76 2.00 0.92
C GLN A 30 -8.60 3.52 0.89
N TYR A 31 -7.82 4.05 -0.06
CA TYR A 31 -7.54 5.49 -0.13
C TYR A 31 -7.31 6.06 -1.54
N THR A 32 -7.18 5.22 -2.58
CA THR A 32 -7.09 5.65 -3.99
C THR A 32 -8.31 5.24 -4.81
N SER A 33 -8.85 4.06 -4.53
CA SER A 33 -10.01 3.50 -5.20
C SER A 33 -10.77 2.61 -4.21
N PRO A 34 -12.12 2.54 -4.28
CA PRO A 34 -12.89 1.59 -3.49
C PRO A 34 -12.66 0.13 -3.92
N ARG A 35 -12.03 -0.10 -5.08
CA ARG A 35 -11.78 -1.45 -5.65
C ARG A 35 -10.43 -2.03 -5.25
N VAL A 36 -9.56 -1.23 -4.63
CA VAL A 36 -8.20 -1.66 -4.25
C VAL A 36 -8.04 -1.53 -2.74
N ARG A 37 -7.61 -2.62 -2.11
CA ARG A 37 -7.21 -2.64 -0.70
C ARG A 37 -5.69 -2.74 -0.62
N PHE A 38 -5.10 -1.90 0.20
CA PHE A 38 -3.69 -1.99 0.57
C PHE A 38 -3.62 -2.83 1.84
N VAL A 39 -2.98 -3.99 1.79
CA VAL A 39 -2.84 -4.91 2.93
C VAL A 39 -1.51 -4.65 3.63
N ARG A 40 -1.46 -4.79 4.96
CA ARG A 40 -0.22 -4.64 5.73
C ARG A 40 0.48 -6.00 5.73
N ALA A 41 1.60 -6.11 5.03
CA ALA A 41 2.35 -7.36 4.89
C ALA A 41 2.67 -8.03 6.23
N GLY A 42 3.06 -7.23 7.24
CA GLY A 42 3.37 -7.74 8.58
C GLY A 42 2.19 -8.35 9.35
N THR A 43 0.96 -8.30 8.83
CA THR A 43 -0.23 -8.92 9.45
C THR A 43 -0.73 -10.16 8.69
N LEU A 44 0.03 -10.66 7.72
CA LEU A 44 -0.24 -11.95 7.08
C LEU A 44 0.13 -13.09 8.04
N ASP A 45 -0.45 -14.28 7.81
CA ASP A 45 -0.09 -15.48 8.57
C ASP A 45 1.39 -15.87 8.37
N ASP A 46 1.89 -15.68 7.14
CA ASP A 46 3.32 -15.71 6.82
C ASP A 46 3.77 -14.34 6.27
N PRO A 47 4.32 -13.45 7.13
CA PRO A 47 4.84 -12.16 6.71
C PRO A 47 6.07 -12.23 5.81
N ALA A 48 6.84 -13.33 5.87
CA ALA A 48 8.08 -13.49 5.11
C ALA A 48 7.82 -13.88 3.64
N ALA A 49 6.60 -14.33 3.32
CA ALA A 49 6.17 -14.65 1.95
C ALA A 49 6.17 -13.43 1.02
N VAL A 50 6.27 -12.21 1.54
CA VAL A 50 6.30 -10.98 0.76
C VAL A 50 7.45 -10.08 1.19
N ALA A 51 8.23 -9.61 0.21
CA ALA A 51 9.25 -8.59 0.41
C ALA A 51 8.89 -7.34 -0.43
N PRO A 52 9.38 -6.15 -0.06
CA PRO A 52 9.18 -4.96 -0.87
C PRO A 52 9.90 -5.09 -2.22
N ASP A 53 9.17 -4.93 -3.32
CA ASP A 53 9.78 -4.78 -4.66
C ASP A 53 10.42 -3.40 -4.84
N VAL A 54 9.98 -2.41 -4.05
CA VAL A 54 10.41 -1.01 -4.13
C VAL A 54 10.31 -0.31 -2.77
N HIS A 55 11.13 0.72 -2.58
CA HIS A 55 11.00 1.69 -1.48
C HIS A 55 10.59 3.06 -2.04
N ILE A 56 9.61 3.72 -1.41
CA ILE A 56 9.10 5.04 -1.82
C ILE A 56 9.20 6.06 -0.69
N PHE A 57 9.16 7.35 -1.04
CA PHE A 57 9.33 8.46 -0.08
C PHE A 57 10.66 8.42 0.67
N THR A 58 11.71 7.90 0.05
CA THR A 58 13.02 7.76 0.69
C THR A 58 13.72 9.10 0.92
N ARG A 59 13.26 10.19 0.30
CA ARG A 59 13.75 11.56 0.56
C ARG A 59 13.61 11.95 2.04
N SER A 60 12.61 11.41 2.74
CA SER A 60 12.37 11.66 4.17
C SER A 60 12.78 10.48 5.06
N LYS A 61 13.53 9.49 4.56
CA LYS A 61 13.99 8.38 5.40
C LYS A 61 15.00 8.89 6.43
N LEU A 62 14.91 8.40 7.66
CA LEU A 62 15.87 8.73 8.71
C LEU A 62 17.26 8.12 8.42
N PRO A 63 18.36 8.74 8.87
CA PRO A 63 19.71 8.27 8.55
C PRO A 63 19.96 6.79 8.90
N TRP A 64 19.39 6.31 10.01
CA TRP A 64 19.59 4.95 10.53
C TRP A 64 18.80 3.84 9.81
N VAL A 65 17.89 4.15 8.88
CA VAL A 65 17.14 3.12 8.13
C VAL A 65 17.98 2.58 6.98
N THR A 66 18.45 1.34 6.98
CA THR A 66 19.19 0.82 5.80
C THR A 66 18.24 0.20 4.79
N LEU A 67 18.42 0.49 3.49
CA LEU A 67 17.66 -0.11 2.40
C LEU A 67 18.58 -1.03 1.57
N PRO A 68 18.11 -2.19 1.09
CA PRO A 68 18.92 -3.03 0.22
C PRO A 68 19.26 -2.32 -1.10
N GLU A 69 20.53 -2.36 -1.52
CA GLU A 69 20.96 -1.75 -2.79
C GLU A 69 20.33 -2.42 -4.02
N SER A 70 19.93 -3.69 -3.88
CA SER A 70 19.28 -4.46 -4.94
C SER A 70 17.81 -4.10 -5.18
N VAL A 71 17.20 -3.29 -4.31
CA VAL A 71 15.78 -2.92 -4.38
C VAL A 71 15.63 -1.44 -4.74
N PRO A 72 14.95 -1.10 -5.85
CA PRO A 72 14.79 0.30 -6.26
C PRO A 72 14.21 1.19 -5.17
N ALA A 73 14.87 2.33 -4.94
CA ALA A 73 14.51 3.31 -3.92
C ALA A 73 14.21 4.67 -4.55
N PHE A 74 12.97 5.16 -4.37
CA PHE A 74 12.48 6.40 -4.95
C PHE A 74 12.23 7.47 -3.89
N GLY A 75 12.73 8.68 -4.14
CA GLY A 75 12.57 9.82 -3.23
C GLY A 75 11.11 10.25 -2.98
N VAL A 76 10.21 9.91 -3.90
CA VAL A 76 8.75 10.12 -3.85
C VAL A 76 8.05 8.89 -4.42
N TYR A 77 6.80 9.03 -4.87
CA TYR A 77 6.09 7.98 -5.59
C TYR A 77 6.71 7.76 -6.99
N TYR A 78 6.78 6.51 -7.46
CA TYR A 78 7.32 6.14 -8.77
C TYR A 78 6.24 6.17 -9.85
N ASP A 79 6.66 6.04 -11.11
CA ASP A 79 5.77 5.85 -12.24
C ASP A 79 5.32 4.38 -12.34
N THR A 80 4.07 4.10 -11.97
CA THR A 80 3.50 2.76 -11.96
C THR A 80 3.56 2.10 -13.33
N GLU A 81 3.31 2.83 -14.42
CA GLU A 81 3.25 2.25 -15.77
C GLU A 81 4.61 1.84 -16.29
N LYS A 82 5.68 2.54 -15.85
CA LYS A 82 7.06 2.20 -16.22
C LYS A 82 7.61 1.01 -15.43
N LEU A 83 7.22 0.86 -14.17
CA LEU A 83 7.89 -0.06 -13.25
C LEU A 83 7.15 -1.39 -13.08
N TRP A 84 5.82 -1.40 -13.15
CA TRP A 84 5.08 -2.62 -12.87
C TRP A 84 5.20 -3.64 -14.02
N PRO A 85 5.31 -4.95 -13.70
CA PRO A 85 5.18 -6.00 -14.70
C PRO A 85 3.85 -5.89 -15.46
N ALA A 86 3.85 -6.21 -16.76
CA ALA A 86 2.68 -6.10 -17.62
C ALA A 86 1.44 -6.81 -17.03
N ALA A 87 1.61 -8.02 -16.49
CA ALA A 87 0.53 -8.77 -15.86
C ALA A 87 -0.07 -8.05 -14.64
N SER A 88 0.73 -7.31 -13.86
CA SER A 88 0.24 -6.53 -12.72
C SER A 88 -0.56 -5.31 -13.18
N LEU A 89 -0.13 -4.64 -14.25
CA LEU A 89 -0.88 -3.55 -14.88
C LEU A 89 -2.21 -4.03 -15.43
N GLU A 90 -2.25 -5.19 -16.10
CA GLU A 90 -3.49 -5.79 -16.61
C GLU A 90 -4.49 -6.09 -15.49
N ARG A 91 -4.04 -6.75 -14.41
CA ARG A 91 -4.90 -7.01 -13.24
C ARG A 91 -5.43 -5.72 -12.63
N PHE A 92 -4.58 -4.70 -12.51
CA PHE A 92 -4.99 -3.41 -11.98
C PHE A 92 -6.02 -2.73 -12.87
N ARG A 93 -5.78 -2.65 -14.18
CA ARG A 93 -6.71 -2.09 -15.19
C ARG A 93 -8.06 -2.81 -15.14
N ALA A 94 -8.06 -4.14 -15.12
CA ALA A 94 -9.27 -4.94 -15.00
C ALA A 94 -10.03 -4.67 -13.68
N ALA A 95 -9.30 -4.56 -12.55
CA ALA A 95 -9.90 -4.28 -11.26
C ALA A 95 -10.54 -2.88 -11.19
N VAL A 96 -9.91 -1.86 -11.79
CA VAL A 96 -10.45 -0.49 -11.77
C VAL A 96 -11.55 -0.26 -12.82
N ALA A 97 -11.56 -1.00 -13.94
CA ALA A 97 -12.54 -0.86 -15.01
C ALA A 97 -13.93 -1.48 -14.69
N ARG A 98 -14.00 -2.47 -13.79
CA ARG A 98 -15.27 -3.07 -13.36
C ARG A 98 -16.23 -1.99 -12.85
N ARG A 99 -17.40 -1.81 -13.45
CA ARG A 99 -18.42 -0.89 -12.92
C ARG A 99 -18.96 -1.44 -11.58
N SER A 100 -19.29 -0.51 -10.68
CA SER A 100 -19.88 -0.84 -9.38
C SER A 100 -21.33 -1.26 -9.53
#